data_AF-A0A952EBM2-F1
#
_entry.id   AF-A0A952EBM2-F1
#
_cell.length_a   1.000
_cell.length_b   1.000
_cell.length_c   1.000
_cell.angle_alpha   90.00
_cell.angle_beta   90.00
_cell.angle_gamma   90.00
#
_symmetry.space_group_name_H-M   'P 1'
#
loop_
_entity.id
_entity.type
_entity.pdbx_description
1 polymer ?
#
loop_
_entity_poly.entity_id
_entity_poly.type
_entity_poly.pdbx_seq_one_letter_code
_entity_poly.pdbx_strand_id
1 'polypeptide(L)' 'MAVFSHIPVLPEEVLRWILPHAGGRYLDCTLGQGELAARILEQSAPSGYLIGIDRD' A
#
# COMPACT_ATOMS: atom_id res chain seq x y z
N MET A 1 -9.08 -17.92 -18.17
CA MET A 1 -8.14 -16.83 -18.50
C MET A 1 -7.36 -16.53 -17.23
N ALA A 2 -6.02 -16.61 -17.26
CA ALA A 2 -5.23 -16.24 -16.10
C ALA A 2 -5.25 -14.72 -15.95
N VAL A 3 -5.74 -14.24 -14.81
CA VAL A 3 -5.63 -12.82 -14.44
C VAL A 3 -4.20 -12.62 -13.97
N PHE A 4 -3.41 -11.83 -14.70
CA PHE A 4 -2.12 -11.38 -14.20
C PHE A 4 -2.37 -10.41 -13.04
N SER A 5 -1.98 -10.78 -11.83
CA SER A 5 -1.93 -9.85 -10.70
C SER A 5 -0.52 -9.27 -10.61
N HIS A 6 -0.39 -7.94 -10.57
CA HIS A 6 0.88 -7.33 -10.24
C HIS A 6 1.22 -7.65 -8.78
N ILE A 7 2.45 -8.13 -8.55
CA ILE A 7 2.97 -8.38 -7.21
C ILE A 7 3.96 -7.25 -6.93
N PRO A 8 3.71 -6.39 -5.91
CA PRO A 8 4.66 -5.35 -5.54
C PRO A 8 6.03 -5.94 -5.23
N VAL A 9 7.08 -5.18 -5.49
CA VAL A 9 8.45 -5.57 -5.12
C VAL A 9 8.66 -5.30 -3.63
N LEU A 10 9.14 -6.31 -2.90
CA LEU A 10 9.45 -6.25 -1.45
C LEU A 10 8.29 -5.76 -0.55
N PRO A 11 7.05 -6.27 -0.69
CA PRO A 11 5.92 -5.77 0.07
C PRO A 11 6.07 -6.03 1.57
N GLU A 12 6.61 -7.19 1.97
CA GLU A 12 6.79 -7.55 3.37
C GLU A 12 7.83 -6.66 4.07
N GLU A 13 8.94 -6.36 3.39
CA GLU A 13 9.97 -5.47 3.91
C GLU A 13 9.43 -4.05 4.07
N VAL A 14 8.70 -3.54 3.08
CA VAL A 14 8.08 -2.20 3.18
C VAL A 14 7.16 -2.13 4.38
N LEU A 15 6.23 -3.08 4.53
CA LEU A 15 5.28 -3.12 5.64
C LEU A 15 5.99 -3.26 7.00
N ARG A 16 7.08 -4.03 7.06
CA ARG A 16 7.91 -4.15 8.26
C ARG A 16 8.56 -2.82 8.67
N TRP A 17 8.98 -1.99 7.73
CA TRP A 17 9.67 -0.74 8.02
C TRP A 17 8.73 0.42 8.31
N ILE A 18 7.63 0.53 7.57
CA ILE A 18 6.67 1.64 7.75
C ILE A 18 5.69 1.37 8.90
N LEU A 19 5.59 0.11 9.35
CA LEU A 19 4.78 -0.35 10.48
C LEU A 19 3.35 0.23 10.45
N PRO A 20 2.51 -0.18 9.48
CA PRO A 20 1.16 0.32 9.39
C PRO A 20 0.38 0.05 10.68
N HIS A 21 -0.41 1.02 11.11
CA HIS A 21 -1.19 0.92 12.34
C HIS A 21 -2.49 1.72 12.23
N ALA A 22 -3.48 1.36 13.04
CA ALA A 22 -4.73 2.10 13.12
C ALA A 22 -4.48 3.59 13.37
N GLY A 23 -5.14 4.45 12.57
CA GLY A 23 -5.00 5.91 12.63
C GLY A 23 -3.75 6.46 11.96
N GLY A 24 -2.89 5.60 11.41
CA GLY A 24 -1.71 6.01 10.65
C GLY A 24 -2.07 6.76 9.37
N ARG A 25 -1.19 7.68 8.96
CA ARG A 25 -1.33 8.48 7.74
C ARG A 25 -0.14 8.24 6.83
N TYR A 26 -0.39 7.73 5.64
CA TYR A 26 0.63 7.29 4.70
C TYR A 26 0.56 8.11 3.40
N LEU A 27 1.72 8.27 2.77
CA LEU A 27 1.84 8.84 1.44
C LEU A 27 2.53 7.82 0.55
N ASP A 28 1.83 7.32 -0.46
CA ASP A 28 2.39 6.55 -1.54
C ASP A 28 2.67 7.48 -2.72
N CYS A 29 3.94 7.79 -2.97
CA CYS A 29 4.35 8.71 -4.03
C CYS A 29 4.38 8.06 -5.42
N THR A 30 4.12 6.75 -5.51
CA THR A 30 4.24 5.94 -6.73
C THR A 30 3.14 4.87 -6.73
N LEU A 31 1.88 5.32 -6.64
CA LEU A 31 0.72 4.47 -6.39
C LEU A 31 0.64 3.28 -7.36
N GLY A 32 0.94 3.50 -8.64
CA GLY A 32 0.86 2.51 -9.70
C GLY A 32 -0.52 1.87 -9.74
N GLN A 33 -0.55 0.54 -9.70
CA GLN A 33 -1.78 -0.26 -9.66
C GLN A 33 -2.41 -0.36 -8.25
N GLY A 34 -1.73 0.13 -7.21
CA GLY A 34 -2.27 0.28 -5.86
C GLY A 34 -2.22 -0.94 -4.95
N GLU A 35 -1.61 -2.07 -5.35
CA GLU A 35 -1.60 -3.29 -4.52
C GLU A 35 -0.81 -3.13 -3.22
N LEU A 36 0.27 -2.32 -3.22
CA LEU A 36 1.00 -2.01 -1.98
C LEU A 36 0.18 -1.08 -1.08
N ALA A 37 -0.44 -0.05 -1.64
CA ALA A 37 -1.33 0.86 -0.91
C ALA A 37 -2.52 0.12 -0.26
N ALA A 38 -3.11 -0.86 -0.94
CA ALA A 38 -4.16 -1.71 -0.39
C ALA A 38 -3.68 -2.47 0.85
N ARG A 39 -2.49 -3.10 0.79
CA ARG A 39 -1.91 -3.81 1.94
C ARG A 39 -1.62 -2.88 3.13
N ILE A 40 -1.18 -1.65 2.85
CA ILE A 40 -0.99 -0.63 3.89
C ILE A 40 -2.33 -0.30 4.56
N LEU A 41 -3.39 -0.09 3.78
CA LEU A 41 -4.73 0.21 4.30
C LEU A 41 -5.33 -0.97 5.08
N GLU A 42 -5.12 -2.20 4.63
CA GLU A 42 -5.55 -3.42 5.34
C GLU A 42 -4.88 -3.53 6.72
N GLN A 43 -3.56 -3.30 6.80
CA GLN A 43 -2.82 -3.38 8.07
C GLN A 43 -3.04 -2.16 8.97
N SER A 44 -3.42 -1.02 8.40
CA SER A 44 -3.77 0.20 9.16
C SER A 44 -5.26 0.35 9.43
N ALA A 45 -6.07 -0.65 9.06
CA ALA A 45 -7.49 -0.67 9.42
C ALA A 45 -7.67 -0.60 10.96
N PRO A 46 -8.80 -0.05 11.45
CA PRO A 46 -9.94 0.46 10.68
C PRO A 46 -9.83 1.94 10.30
N SER A 47 -8.84 2.68 10.81
CA SER A 47 -8.78 4.14 10.74
C SER A 47 -7.56 4.70 10.00
N GLY A 48 -6.78 3.83 9.36
CA GLY A 48 -5.68 4.20 8.49
C GLY A 48 -6.14 5.04 7.31
N TYR A 49 -5.27 5.96 6.90
CA TYR A 49 -5.52 6.87 5.79
C TYR A 49 -4.30 6.93 4.88
N LEU A 50 -4.49 6.81 3.58
CA LEU A 50 -3.41 6.84 2.59
C LEU A 50 -3.74 7.83 1.48
N ILE A 51 -2.75 8.64 1.12
CA ILE A 51 -2.78 9.47 -0.10
C ILE A 51 -1.87 8.78 -1.12
N GLY A 52 -2.39 8.50 -2.31
CA GLY A 52 -1.62 7.97 -3.44
C GLY A 52 -1.39 9.04 -4.50
N ILE A 53 -0.18 9.10 -5.05
CA ILE A 53 0.20 9.97 -6.17
C ILE A 53 0.74 9.08 -7.28
N ASP A 54 0.36 9.37 -8.52
CA ASP A 54 0.97 8.81 -9.71
C ASP A 54 1.04 9.87 -10.81
N ARG A 55 1.94 9.69 -11.78
CA ARG A 55 2.15 10.60 -12.92
C ARG A 55 1.77 9.98 -14.27
N ASP A 56 1.58 8.66 -14.34
CA ASP A 56 1.18 7.97 -15.57
C ASP A 56 -0.13 8.54 -16.15
#